data_AF-A0A0J9XAE6-F1
#
_entry.id   AF-A0A0J9XAE6-F1
#
_cell.length_a   1.000
_cell.length_b   1.000
_cell.length_c   1.000
_cell.angle_alpha   90.00
_cell.angle_beta   90.00
_cell.angle_gamma   90.00
#
_symmetry.space_group_name_H-M   'P 1'
#
loop_
_entity.id
_entity.type
_entity.pdbx_description
1 polymer ?
#
loop_
_entity_poly.entity_id
_entity_poly.type
_entity_poly.pdbx_seq_one_letter_code
_entity_poly.pdbx_strand_id
1 'polypeptide(L)'
;MFNYFQAGVGALLLHISSSSFAYDDGRVLGCSSLIYRAITSPSILTTGPVAGMLAGAAAVAAFFPAQYFPDYSALDPSISALGAWTVPVAGLLVGLGTKLGSGCTSGHMLIGLARRSLRSLVAVATFSSVAMLATYLTGAAPVTSPPPYTVASPSPLDVKLLLALVAATYATRYILRRFVYRPGSKFSQLVSSLFSGITFGLGLVVSGMASPGTTLGFLALPTPERFNPSLLMVMAFGLVPNFIEFSVKGTEPAPTCVEKYELPRDLTTITPRLVIGSAIFGLGWGISGICPGPGLLGAFFNGKNGLIWLATFLAGYGTASHCL
;
A
#
# COMPACT_ATOMS: atom_id res chain seq x y z
N MET A 1 -8.25 14.09 -13.13
CA MET A 1 -8.29 15.22 -12.19
C MET A 1 -7.90 14.74 -10.80
N PHE A 2 -7.27 15.60 -10.01
CA PHE A 2 -6.77 15.33 -8.67
C PHE A 2 -7.83 15.70 -7.61
N ASN A 3 -8.39 14.68 -6.94
CA ASN A 3 -9.28 14.88 -5.79
C ASN A 3 -8.47 14.79 -4.49
N TYR A 4 -7.93 15.94 -4.05
CA TYR A 4 -7.09 16.04 -2.86
C TYR A 4 -7.78 15.56 -1.59
N PHE A 5 -9.08 15.82 -1.44
CA PHE A 5 -9.85 15.48 -0.25
C PHE A 5 -10.00 13.96 -0.12
N GLN A 6 -10.41 13.31 -1.21
CA GLN A 6 -10.51 11.86 -1.29
C GLN A 6 -9.14 11.19 -1.08
N ALA A 7 -8.08 11.69 -1.74
CA ALA A 7 -6.72 11.19 -1.57
C ALA A 7 -6.24 11.30 -0.12
N GLY A 8 -6.49 12.44 0.54
CA GLY A 8 -6.15 12.69 1.94
C GLY A 8 -6.93 11.81 2.92
N VAL A 9 -8.23 11.65 2.73
CA VAL A 9 -9.05 10.76 3.56
C VAL A 9 -8.61 9.30 3.41
N GLY A 10 -8.41 8.83 2.18
CA GLY A 10 -7.89 7.47 1.95
C GLY A 10 -6.54 7.26 2.61
N ALA A 11 -5.66 8.26 2.55
CA ALA A 11 -4.36 8.24 3.24
C ALA A 11 -4.49 8.16 4.78
N LEU A 12 -5.46 8.87 5.39
CA LEU A 12 -5.75 8.73 6.81
C LEU A 12 -6.20 7.30 7.16
N LEU A 13 -7.00 6.65 6.31
CA LEU A 13 -7.37 5.24 6.53
C LEU A 13 -6.14 4.32 6.46
N LEU A 14 -5.22 4.56 5.51
CA LEU A 14 -3.94 3.82 5.45
C LEU A 14 -3.11 4.01 6.72
N HIS A 15 -3.08 5.23 7.28
CA HIS A 15 -2.47 5.50 8.58
C HIS A 15 -3.16 4.70 9.70
N ILE A 16 -4.49 4.80 9.83
CA ILE A 16 -5.24 4.12 10.90
C ILE A 16 -5.01 2.61 10.83
N SER A 17 -5.07 2.04 9.63
CA SER A 17 -4.82 0.63 9.39
C SER A 17 -3.40 0.20 9.79
N SER A 18 -2.39 0.87 9.22
CA SER A 18 -1.00 0.47 9.39
C SER A 18 -0.49 0.69 10.81
N SER A 19 -0.95 1.77 11.49
CA SER A 19 -0.70 2.02 12.90
C SER A 19 -1.44 1.03 13.80
N SER A 20 -2.70 0.67 13.51
CA SER A 20 -3.42 -0.34 14.30
C SER A 20 -2.73 -1.70 14.21
N PHE A 21 -2.35 -2.16 13.02
CA PHE A 21 -1.64 -3.44 12.92
C PHE A 21 -0.29 -3.42 13.66
N ALA A 22 0.41 -2.29 13.66
CA ALA A 22 1.65 -2.12 14.41
C ALA A 22 1.44 -2.13 15.93
N TYR A 23 0.49 -1.35 16.45
CA TYR A 23 0.27 -1.18 17.88
C TYR A 23 -0.62 -2.24 18.52
N ASP A 24 -1.51 -2.86 17.76
CA ASP A 24 -2.42 -3.88 18.26
C ASP A 24 -1.81 -5.27 18.07
N ASP A 25 -1.30 -5.59 16.88
CA ASP A 25 -0.74 -6.91 16.55
C ASP A 25 0.80 -6.98 16.62
N GLY A 26 1.47 -5.87 16.95
CA GLY A 26 2.92 -5.84 17.19
C GLY A 26 3.77 -5.99 15.92
N ARG A 27 3.21 -5.87 14.72
CA ARG A 27 3.86 -6.22 13.45
C ARG A 27 3.74 -5.11 12.40
N VAL A 28 4.67 -5.07 11.46
CA VAL A 28 4.59 -4.14 10.32
C VAL A 28 3.55 -4.63 9.32
N LEU A 29 2.65 -3.74 8.88
CA LEU A 29 1.73 -4.02 7.76
C LEU A 29 2.48 -3.93 6.42
N GLY A 30 3.30 -4.94 6.14
CA GLY A 30 4.06 -5.08 4.90
C GLY A 30 3.33 -5.97 3.90
N CYS A 31 2.58 -5.38 2.95
CA CYS A 31 1.71 -6.10 2.03
C CYS A 31 2.42 -7.27 1.32
N SER A 32 3.64 -7.07 0.83
CA SER A 32 4.38 -8.13 0.11
C SER A 32 4.51 -9.41 0.93
N SER A 33 4.99 -9.27 2.17
CA SER A 33 5.20 -10.41 3.06
C SER A 33 3.90 -11.00 3.56
N LEU A 34 2.87 -10.18 3.79
CA LEU A 34 1.55 -10.64 4.24
C LEU A 34 0.89 -11.49 3.15
N ILE A 35 0.87 -11.01 1.91
CA ILE A 35 0.29 -11.71 0.75
C ILE A 35 1.01 -13.03 0.52
N TYR A 36 2.34 -13.03 0.47
CA TYR A 36 3.10 -14.26 0.24
C TYR A 36 2.93 -15.29 1.37
N ARG A 37 2.96 -14.84 2.64
CA ARG A 37 2.83 -15.73 3.81
C ARG A 37 1.41 -16.21 4.05
N ALA A 38 0.40 -15.46 3.63
CA ALA A 38 -0.99 -15.92 3.68
C ALA A 38 -1.20 -17.22 2.89
N ILE A 39 -0.35 -17.48 1.88
CA ILE A 39 -0.38 -18.70 1.08
C ILE A 39 0.63 -19.74 1.60
N THR A 40 1.86 -19.32 1.88
CA THR A 40 2.98 -20.24 2.19
C THR A 40 3.12 -20.62 3.66
N SER A 41 2.61 -19.81 4.59
CA SER A 41 2.69 -20.04 6.03
C SER A 41 1.51 -19.35 6.74
N PRO A 42 0.27 -19.81 6.45
CA PRO A 42 -0.94 -19.12 6.86
C PRO A 42 -1.06 -19.04 8.38
N SER A 43 -1.43 -17.85 8.86
CA SER A 43 -1.71 -17.56 10.26
C SER A 43 -2.71 -16.41 10.34
N ILE A 44 -3.37 -16.23 11.49
CA ILE A 44 -4.33 -15.15 11.72
C ILE A 44 -3.75 -13.78 11.31
N LEU A 45 -2.48 -13.54 11.67
CA LEU A 45 -1.77 -12.28 11.43
C LEU A 45 -1.27 -12.11 9.97
N THR A 46 -1.42 -13.13 9.12
CA THR A 46 -1.06 -13.06 7.70
C THR A 46 -2.27 -13.14 6.79
N THR A 47 -3.18 -14.09 7.06
CA THR A 47 -4.43 -14.26 6.30
C THR A 47 -5.47 -13.22 6.67
N GLY A 48 -5.55 -12.81 7.95
CA GLY A 48 -6.50 -11.82 8.43
C GLY A 48 -6.40 -10.47 7.71
N PRO A 49 -5.22 -9.83 7.61
CA PRO A 49 -5.09 -8.57 6.88
C PRO A 49 -5.35 -8.71 5.38
N VAL A 50 -4.98 -9.84 4.77
CA VAL A 50 -5.21 -10.11 3.34
C VAL A 50 -6.70 -10.29 3.04
N ALA A 51 -7.39 -11.13 3.83
CA ALA A 51 -8.84 -11.31 3.74
C ALA A 51 -9.57 -9.99 4.03
N GLY A 52 -9.09 -9.23 5.02
CA GLY A 52 -9.62 -7.90 5.32
C GLY A 52 -9.47 -6.93 4.15
N MET A 53 -8.30 -6.87 3.50
CA MET A 53 -8.09 -5.99 2.33
C MET A 53 -9.06 -6.32 1.19
N LEU A 54 -9.28 -7.62 0.91
CA LEU A 54 -10.25 -8.06 -0.08
C LEU A 54 -11.69 -7.75 0.34
N ALA A 55 -12.04 -7.92 1.62
CA ALA A 55 -13.35 -7.57 2.15
C ALA A 55 -13.60 -6.05 2.10
N GLY A 56 -12.59 -5.22 2.37
CA GLY A 56 -12.65 -3.78 2.22
C GLY A 56 -12.88 -3.37 0.77
N ALA A 57 -12.18 -4.00 -0.18
CA ALA A 57 -12.39 -3.80 -1.61
C ALA A 57 -13.81 -4.21 -2.05
N ALA A 58 -14.30 -5.37 -1.59
CA ALA A 58 -15.66 -5.82 -1.85
C ALA A 58 -16.71 -4.88 -1.25
N ALA A 59 -16.46 -4.31 -0.06
CA ALA A 59 -17.34 -3.31 0.55
C ALA A 59 -17.42 -2.02 -0.28
N VAL A 60 -16.31 -1.56 -0.88
CA VAL A 60 -16.38 -0.46 -1.85
C VAL A 60 -17.24 -0.85 -3.05
N ALA A 61 -17.00 -2.02 -3.63
CA ALA A 61 -17.76 -2.49 -4.79
C ALA A 61 -19.27 -2.60 -4.52
N ALA A 62 -19.66 -2.92 -3.28
CA ALA A 62 -21.06 -3.08 -2.89
C ALA A 62 -21.75 -1.77 -2.49
N PHE A 63 -21.04 -0.86 -1.83
CA PHE A 63 -21.67 0.28 -1.14
C PHE A 63 -21.25 1.67 -1.63
N PHE A 64 -20.16 1.77 -2.39
CA PHE A 64 -19.66 3.07 -2.86
C PHE A 64 -20.05 3.30 -4.32
N PRO A 65 -20.20 4.57 -4.74
CA PRO A 65 -20.39 4.91 -6.14
C PRO A 65 -19.24 4.41 -7.02
N ALA A 66 -19.54 4.03 -8.27
CA ALA A 66 -18.57 3.46 -9.21
C ALA A 66 -17.34 4.34 -9.47
N GLN A 67 -17.41 5.64 -9.20
CA GLN A 67 -16.28 6.57 -9.31
C GLN A 67 -15.10 6.22 -8.37
N TYR A 68 -15.34 5.44 -7.32
CA TYR A 68 -14.29 4.96 -6.42
C TYR A 68 -13.60 3.70 -6.95
N PHE A 69 -14.13 3.04 -7.99
CA PHE A 69 -13.57 1.78 -8.46
C PHE A 69 -12.21 2.04 -9.11
N PRO A 70 -11.19 1.22 -8.81
CA PRO A 70 -9.86 1.47 -9.33
C PRO A 70 -9.83 1.28 -10.86
N ASP A 71 -9.17 2.22 -11.55
CA ASP A 71 -9.00 2.19 -13.00
C ASP A 71 -7.65 1.55 -13.36
N TYR A 72 -7.71 0.42 -14.06
CA TYR A 72 -6.54 -0.34 -14.55
C TYR A 72 -6.24 -0.11 -16.03
N SER A 73 -6.90 0.86 -16.68
CA SER A 73 -6.70 1.19 -18.11
C SER A 73 -5.25 1.47 -18.48
N ALA A 74 -4.45 2.04 -17.57
CA ALA A 74 -3.03 2.29 -17.77
C ALA A 74 -2.18 1.00 -18.00
N LEU A 75 -2.75 -0.18 -17.77
CA LEU A 75 -2.12 -1.48 -18.03
C LEU A 75 -2.61 -2.15 -19.31
N ASP A 76 -3.43 -1.46 -20.11
CA ASP A 76 -3.90 -2.00 -21.38
C ASP A 76 -2.69 -2.32 -22.29
N PRO A 77 -2.61 -3.54 -22.86
CA PRO A 77 -1.50 -3.95 -23.73
C PRO A 77 -1.27 -3.06 -24.97
N SER A 78 -2.28 -2.30 -25.40
CA SER A 78 -2.17 -1.40 -26.56
C SER A 78 -1.40 -0.10 -26.26
N ILE A 79 -1.32 0.29 -24.99
CA ILE A 79 -0.71 1.58 -24.57
C ILE A 79 0.37 1.43 -23.50
N SER A 80 0.45 0.28 -22.83
CA SER A 80 1.41 0.06 -21.74
C SER A 80 2.84 -0.12 -22.27
N ALA A 81 3.81 0.24 -21.42
CA ALA A 81 5.25 0.33 -21.74
C ALA A 81 5.83 -0.88 -22.49
N LEU A 82 5.42 -2.10 -22.11
CA LEU A 82 5.91 -3.37 -22.68
C LEU A 82 4.76 -4.15 -23.34
N GLY A 83 3.65 -3.48 -23.63
CA GLY A 83 2.40 -4.09 -24.09
C GLY A 83 1.93 -5.22 -23.16
N ALA A 84 1.60 -6.38 -23.73
CA ALA A 84 1.11 -7.53 -22.98
C ALA A 84 2.08 -8.04 -21.89
N TRP A 85 3.38 -7.74 -22.00
CA TRP A 85 4.39 -8.16 -21.05
C TRP A 85 4.47 -7.27 -19.80
N THR A 86 3.87 -6.07 -19.82
CA THR A 86 3.93 -5.11 -18.71
C THR A 86 3.49 -5.77 -17.40
N VAL A 87 2.33 -6.44 -17.42
CA VAL A 87 1.71 -7.08 -16.26
C VAL A 87 2.60 -8.20 -15.66
N PRO A 88 2.98 -9.25 -16.40
CA PRO A 88 3.78 -10.34 -15.85
C PRO A 88 5.21 -9.92 -15.45
N VAL A 89 5.85 -9.04 -16.24
CA VAL A 89 7.22 -8.55 -15.93
C VAL A 89 7.18 -7.69 -14.67
N ALA A 90 6.21 -6.78 -14.54
CA ALA A 90 6.10 -5.96 -13.36
C ALA A 90 5.81 -6.78 -12.10
N GLY A 91 4.90 -7.75 -12.17
CA GLY A 91 4.63 -8.65 -11.05
C GLY A 91 5.92 -9.35 -10.58
N LEU A 92 6.64 -9.98 -11.52
CA LEU A 92 7.90 -10.68 -11.23
C LEU A 92 8.95 -9.76 -10.58
N LEU A 93 9.19 -8.58 -11.15
CA LEU A 93 10.15 -7.60 -10.63
C LEU A 93 9.75 -7.09 -9.25
N VAL A 94 8.47 -6.77 -9.03
CA VAL A 94 7.97 -6.34 -7.71
C VAL A 94 8.13 -7.47 -6.68
N GLY A 95 7.86 -8.72 -7.06
CA GLY A 95 8.06 -9.89 -6.20
C GLY A 95 9.53 -10.03 -5.78
N LEU A 96 10.43 -10.13 -6.76
CA LEU A 96 11.88 -10.25 -6.55
C LEU A 96 12.40 -9.09 -5.70
N GLY A 97 12.10 -7.86 -6.12
CA GLY A 97 12.60 -6.64 -5.51
C GLY A 97 12.14 -6.48 -4.06
N THR A 98 10.86 -6.72 -3.78
CA THR A 98 10.33 -6.57 -2.40
C THR A 98 10.85 -7.65 -1.45
N LYS A 99 11.14 -8.87 -1.94
CA LYS A 99 11.79 -9.90 -1.13
C LYS A 99 13.24 -9.56 -0.82
N LEU A 100 14.01 -9.11 -1.83
CA LEU A 100 15.41 -8.71 -1.66
C LEU A 100 15.53 -7.46 -0.77
N GLY A 101 14.70 -6.45 -1.03
CA GLY A 101 14.60 -5.20 -0.26
C GLY A 101 14.03 -5.38 1.15
N SER A 102 13.48 -6.56 1.48
CA SER A 102 12.82 -6.82 2.77
C SER A 102 11.60 -5.92 3.05
N GLY A 103 10.90 -5.48 2.00
CA GLY A 103 9.73 -4.62 2.13
C GLY A 103 9.25 -4.00 0.82
N CYS A 104 8.12 -3.31 0.91
CA CYS A 104 7.56 -2.46 -0.14
C CYS A 104 7.23 -1.07 0.45
N THR A 105 6.50 -0.25 -0.30
CA THR A 105 6.00 1.06 0.13
C THR A 105 5.26 1.01 1.47
N SER A 106 4.31 0.09 1.71
CA SER A 106 3.59 0.07 2.99
C SER A 106 4.51 -0.22 4.19
N GLY A 107 5.54 -1.05 4.01
CA GLY A 107 6.49 -1.39 5.06
C GLY A 107 7.54 -0.31 5.28
N HIS A 108 8.27 0.09 4.23
CA HIS A 108 9.36 1.06 4.32
C HIS A 108 8.86 2.51 4.42
N MET A 109 7.88 2.90 3.60
CA MET A 109 7.37 4.27 3.60
C MET A 109 6.49 4.53 4.83
N LEU A 110 5.34 3.87 4.97
CA LEU A 110 4.36 4.24 6.01
C LEU A 110 4.85 3.96 7.44
N ILE A 111 5.57 2.85 7.67
CA ILE A 111 5.98 2.42 9.01
C ILE A 111 7.49 2.60 9.23
N GLY A 112 8.32 2.25 8.24
CA GLY A 112 9.78 2.36 8.34
C GLY A 112 10.26 3.80 8.56
N LEU A 113 9.81 4.75 7.72
CA LEU A 113 10.14 6.18 7.87
C LEU A 113 9.54 6.77 9.14
N ALA A 114 8.29 6.39 9.49
CA ALA A 114 7.64 6.83 10.72
C ALA A 114 8.44 6.44 11.98
N ARG A 115 9.14 5.30 11.93
CA ARG A 115 10.06 4.82 12.97
C ARG A 115 11.49 5.35 12.84
N ARG A 116 11.73 6.35 11.99
CA ARG A 116 13.05 7.00 11.78
C ARG A 116 14.15 6.03 11.32
N SER A 117 13.78 5.02 10.53
CA SER A 117 14.73 4.03 10.00
C SER A 117 15.53 4.59 8.83
N LEU A 118 16.85 4.76 9.01
CA LEU A 118 17.78 5.10 7.93
C LEU A 118 17.75 4.03 6.82
N ARG A 119 17.68 2.75 7.18
CA ARG A 119 17.48 1.64 6.25
C ARG A 119 16.27 1.86 5.34
N SER A 120 15.13 2.25 5.93
CA SER A 120 13.91 2.50 5.16
C SER A 120 13.97 3.79 4.34
N LEU A 121 14.68 4.82 4.83
CA LEU A 121 14.96 6.02 4.06
C LEU A 121 15.75 5.71 2.78
N VAL A 122 16.82 4.93 2.89
CA VAL A 122 17.61 4.51 1.72
C VAL A 122 16.77 3.66 0.77
N ALA A 123 15.97 2.73 1.28
CA ALA A 123 15.08 1.92 0.45
C ALA A 123 14.10 2.81 -0.33
N VAL A 124 13.41 3.74 0.35
CA VAL A 124 12.42 4.65 -0.26
C VAL A 124 13.07 5.56 -1.29
N ALA A 125 14.20 6.19 -0.96
CA ALA A 125 14.93 7.03 -1.91
C ALA A 125 15.33 6.23 -3.16
N THR A 126 15.80 4.99 -2.99
CA THR A 126 16.24 4.13 -4.10
C THR A 126 15.06 3.73 -4.98
N PHE A 127 14.02 3.11 -4.43
CA PHE A 127 12.92 2.61 -5.25
C PHE A 127 12.11 3.76 -5.88
N SER A 128 11.97 4.91 -5.20
CA SER A 128 11.27 6.06 -5.77
C SER A 128 12.04 6.66 -6.94
N SER A 129 13.37 6.83 -6.80
CA SER A 129 14.20 7.38 -7.88
C SER A 129 14.21 6.47 -9.11
N VAL A 130 14.36 5.15 -8.90
CA VAL A 130 14.33 4.18 -10.00
C VAL A 130 12.95 4.10 -10.64
N ALA A 131 11.88 4.17 -9.85
CA ALA A 131 10.52 4.17 -10.38
C ALA A 131 10.23 5.42 -11.22
N MET A 132 10.62 6.60 -10.76
CA MET A 132 10.48 7.85 -11.53
C MET A 132 11.25 7.77 -12.86
N LEU A 133 12.49 7.28 -12.82
CA LEU A 133 13.29 7.09 -14.03
C LEU A 133 12.63 6.09 -14.99
N ALA A 134 12.16 4.96 -14.49
CA ALA A 134 11.49 3.94 -15.31
C ALA A 134 10.18 4.47 -15.92
N THR A 135 9.36 5.19 -15.15
CA THR A 135 8.13 5.82 -15.64
C THR A 135 8.44 6.87 -16.71
N TYR A 136 9.48 7.68 -16.52
CA TYR A 136 9.93 8.67 -17.50
C TYR A 136 10.39 8.03 -18.82
N LEU A 137 11.27 7.03 -18.73
CA LEU A 137 11.84 6.38 -19.93
C LEU A 137 10.80 5.59 -20.73
N THR A 138 9.80 5.02 -20.06
CA THR A 138 8.77 4.20 -20.71
C THR A 138 7.53 5.00 -21.13
N GLY A 139 7.37 6.24 -20.65
CA GLY A 139 6.15 7.01 -20.86
C GLY A 139 4.90 6.36 -20.26
N ALA A 140 5.06 5.46 -19.27
CA ALA A 140 3.97 4.65 -18.71
C ALA A 140 2.84 5.46 -18.06
N ALA A 141 3.12 6.68 -17.60
CA ALA A 141 2.10 7.53 -16.99
C ALA A 141 1.10 8.06 -18.02
N PRO A 142 -0.22 7.96 -17.79
CA PRO A 142 -1.21 8.42 -18.76
C PRO A 142 -1.18 9.94 -18.95
N VAL A 143 -1.40 10.39 -20.19
CA VAL A 143 -1.67 11.80 -20.52
C VAL A 143 -3.18 12.00 -20.49
N THR A 144 -3.66 13.01 -19.75
CA THR A 144 -5.09 13.35 -19.70
C THR A 144 -5.32 14.81 -20.03
N SER A 145 -6.47 15.11 -20.62
CA SER A 145 -6.97 16.47 -20.83
C SER A 145 -8.31 16.62 -20.10
N PRO A 146 -8.41 17.45 -19.04
CA PRO A 146 -7.36 18.33 -18.51
C PRO A 146 -6.22 17.57 -17.81
N PRO A 147 -5.05 18.20 -17.59
CA PRO A 147 -3.89 17.57 -16.96
C PRO A 147 -4.22 16.93 -15.60
N PRO A 148 -3.57 15.81 -15.20
CA PRO A 148 -3.95 15.08 -14.00
C PRO A 148 -3.87 15.89 -12.70
N TYR A 149 -2.97 16.88 -12.62
CA TYR A 149 -2.84 17.78 -11.46
C TYR A 149 -4.01 18.75 -11.27
N THR A 150 -4.93 18.86 -12.24
CA THR A 150 -6.09 19.75 -12.12
C THR A 150 -6.97 19.34 -10.96
N VAL A 151 -7.20 20.28 -10.03
CA VAL A 151 -7.93 20.03 -8.79
C VAL A 151 -9.41 19.83 -9.08
N ALA A 152 -9.98 18.72 -8.59
CA ALA A 152 -11.41 18.50 -8.55
C ALA A 152 -11.95 18.83 -7.15
N SER A 153 -13.00 19.67 -7.09
CA SER A 153 -13.71 19.93 -5.85
C SER A 153 -14.58 18.73 -5.48
N PRO A 154 -14.53 18.24 -4.23
CA PRO A 154 -15.36 17.11 -3.81
C PRO A 154 -16.84 17.53 -3.73
N SER A 155 -17.75 16.61 -4.08
CA SER A 155 -19.18 16.86 -3.90
C SER A 155 -19.53 16.93 -2.40
N PRO A 156 -20.57 17.67 -1.99
CA PRO A 156 -21.00 17.69 -0.59
C PRO A 156 -21.36 16.31 -0.02
N LEU A 157 -21.84 15.40 -0.88
CA LEU A 157 -22.12 14.01 -0.51
C LEU A 157 -20.83 13.24 -0.24
N ASP A 158 -19.81 13.38 -1.10
CA ASP A 158 -18.51 12.75 -0.89
C ASP A 158 -17.86 13.24 0.41
N VAL A 159 -17.93 14.55 0.69
CA VAL A 159 -17.40 15.11 1.94
C VAL A 159 -18.06 14.45 3.15
N LYS A 160 -19.39 14.37 3.18
CA LYS A 160 -20.13 13.74 4.29
C LYS A 160 -19.79 12.26 4.44
N LEU A 161 -19.80 11.51 3.33
CA LEU A 161 -19.52 10.07 3.32
C LEU A 161 -18.11 9.78 3.85
N LEU A 162 -17.11 10.50 3.35
CA LEU A 162 -15.71 10.28 3.68
C LEU A 162 -15.36 10.72 5.11
N LEU A 163 -15.94 11.82 5.60
CA LEU A 163 -15.80 12.22 7.00
C LEU A 163 -16.46 11.20 7.94
N ALA A 164 -17.67 10.73 7.60
CA ALA A 164 -18.35 9.69 8.37
C ALA A 164 -17.54 8.39 8.41
N LEU A 165 -16.93 7.99 7.29
CA LEU A 165 -16.08 6.81 7.20
C LEU A 165 -14.85 6.91 8.12
N VAL A 166 -14.14 8.04 8.12
CA VAL A 166 -12.98 8.26 8.99
C VAL A 166 -13.39 8.28 10.46
N ALA A 167 -14.47 9.01 10.79
CA ALA A 167 -14.99 9.07 12.15
C ALA A 167 -15.40 7.68 12.66
N ALA A 168 -16.14 6.91 11.85
CA ALA A 168 -16.54 5.55 12.17
C ALA A 168 -15.33 4.62 12.37
N THR A 169 -14.28 4.78 11.55
CA THR A 169 -13.04 3.99 11.68
C THR A 169 -12.30 4.30 12.99
N TYR A 170 -12.18 5.58 13.37
CA TYR A 170 -11.59 5.97 14.67
C TYR A 170 -12.44 5.48 15.85
N ALA A 171 -13.75 5.64 15.79
CA ALA A 171 -14.67 5.16 16.82
C ALA A 171 -14.57 3.63 16.97
N THR A 172 -14.49 2.90 15.85
CA THR A 172 -14.34 1.44 15.84
C THR A 172 -13.01 1.03 16.46
N ARG A 173 -11.89 1.65 16.07
CA ARG A 173 -10.57 1.42 16.68
C ARG A 173 -10.61 1.62 18.20
N TYR A 174 -11.25 2.69 18.66
CA TYR A 174 -11.40 2.98 20.09
C TYR A 174 -12.23 1.91 20.81
N ILE A 175 -13.41 1.56 20.27
CA ILE A 175 -14.31 0.54 20.84
C ILE A 175 -13.61 -0.82 20.92
N LEU A 176 -12.93 -1.23 19.84
CA LEU A 176 -12.22 -2.51 19.78
C LEU A 176 -11.13 -2.58 20.85
N ARG A 177 -10.30 -1.54 20.99
CA ARG A 177 -9.27 -1.48 22.04
C ARG A 177 -9.85 -1.47 23.45
N ARG A 178 -10.96 -0.76 23.65
CA ARG A 178 -11.54 -0.58 24.99
C ARG A 178 -12.31 -1.80 25.50
N PHE A 179 -13.01 -2.50 24.60
CA PHE A 179 -14.00 -3.50 24.99
C PHE A 179 -13.75 -4.90 24.42
N VAL A 180 -12.98 -5.04 23.33
CA VAL A 180 -12.82 -6.32 22.61
C VAL A 180 -11.42 -6.89 22.76
N TYR A 181 -10.38 -6.07 22.63
CA TYR A 181 -9.01 -6.55 22.63
C TYR A 181 -8.55 -6.98 24.02
N ARG A 182 -7.92 -8.16 24.07
CA ARG A 182 -7.32 -8.76 25.25
C ARG A 182 -5.93 -9.27 24.87
N PRO A 183 -4.88 -8.94 25.63
CA PRO A 183 -3.54 -9.44 25.36
C PRO A 183 -3.49 -10.96 25.27
N GLY A 184 -2.80 -11.51 24.26
CA GLY A 184 -2.63 -12.95 24.04
C GLY A 184 -3.84 -13.66 23.42
N SER A 185 -4.98 -13.00 23.24
CA SER A 185 -6.18 -13.61 22.66
C SER A 185 -6.10 -13.76 21.14
N LYS A 186 -6.23 -14.99 20.65
CA LYS A 186 -6.36 -15.27 19.20
C LYS A 186 -7.57 -14.58 18.58
N PHE A 187 -8.67 -14.43 19.34
CA PHE A 187 -9.84 -13.71 18.87
C PHE A 187 -9.54 -12.21 18.67
N SER A 188 -8.84 -11.58 19.62
CA SER A 188 -8.44 -10.18 19.49
C SER A 188 -7.50 -9.96 18.31
N GLN A 189 -6.55 -10.87 18.09
CA GLN A 189 -5.67 -10.85 16.91
C GLN A 189 -6.47 -10.99 15.60
N LEU A 190 -7.47 -11.87 15.55
CA LEU A 190 -8.30 -12.05 14.36
C LEU A 190 -9.09 -10.77 14.05
N VAL A 191 -9.77 -10.20 15.05
CA VAL A 191 -10.55 -8.97 14.87
C VAL A 191 -9.65 -7.79 14.50
N SER A 192 -8.49 -7.65 15.14
CA SER A 192 -7.51 -6.59 14.83
C SER A 192 -6.92 -6.74 13.43
N SER A 193 -6.55 -7.96 13.03
CA SER A 193 -6.02 -8.25 11.71
C SER A 193 -7.04 -7.98 10.60
N LEU A 194 -8.30 -8.38 10.79
CA LEU A 194 -9.39 -8.10 9.86
C LEU A 194 -9.68 -6.59 9.78
N PHE A 195 -9.79 -5.91 10.93
CA PHE A 195 -10.02 -4.46 10.98
C PHE A 195 -8.91 -3.70 10.24
N SER A 196 -7.65 -4.04 10.51
CA SER A 196 -6.50 -3.44 9.85
C SER A 196 -6.56 -3.70 8.33
N GLY A 197 -6.83 -4.93 7.91
CA GLY A 197 -6.98 -5.29 6.50
C GLY A 197 -8.11 -4.53 5.80
N ILE A 198 -9.32 -4.53 6.35
CA ILE A 198 -10.50 -3.83 5.79
C ILE A 198 -10.20 -2.35 5.63
N THR A 199 -9.66 -1.72 6.67
CA THR A 199 -9.30 -0.30 6.65
C THR A 199 -8.21 -0.01 5.62
N PHE A 200 -7.24 -0.92 5.45
CA PHE A 200 -6.19 -0.77 4.42
C PHE A 200 -6.77 -0.85 3.01
N GLY A 201 -7.62 -1.85 2.74
CA GLY A 201 -8.29 -2.04 1.45
C GLY A 201 -9.16 -0.84 1.09
N LEU A 202 -9.98 -0.36 2.04
CA LEU A 202 -10.74 0.87 1.90
C LEU A 202 -9.84 2.07 1.62
N GLY A 203 -8.74 2.22 2.37
CA GLY A 203 -7.77 3.30 2.18
C GLY A 203 -7.12 3.30 0.80
N LEU A 204 -6.76 2.13 0.26
CA LEU A 204 -6.17 2.00 -1.08
C LEU A 204 -7.16 2.44 -2.17
N VAL A 205 -8.41 2.03 -2.07
CA VAL A 205 -9.43 2.34 -3.07
C VAL A 205 -9.87 3.81 -2.94
N VAL A 206 -10.20 4.25 -1.73
CA VAL A 206 -10.60 5.64 -1.47
C VAL A 206 -9.49 6.60 -1.88
N SER A 207 -8.22 6.35 -1.54
CA SER A 207 -7.13 7.26 -1.95
C SER A 207 -6.85 7.30 -3.45
N GLY A 208 -7.43 6.38 -4.23
CA GLY A 208 -7.13 6.20 -5.66
C GLY A 208 -5.78 5.51 -5.92
N MET A 209 -5.08 5.04 -4.87
CA MET A 209 -3.79 4.35 -4.98
C MET A 209 -3.90 2.91 -5.44
N ALA A 210 -5.11 2.36 -5.46
CA ALA A 210 -5.40 1.11 -6.14
C ALA A 210 -5.32 1.24 -7.67
N SER A 211 -5.47 2.44 -8.23
CA SER A 211 -5.40 2.69 -9.68
C SER A 211 -3.95 2.91 -10.13
N PRO A 212 -3.40 2.08 -11.04
CA PRO A 212 -2.06 2.26 -11.62
C PRO A 212 -1.79 3.65 -12.18
N GLY A 213 -2.77 4.23 -12.88
CA GLY A 213 -2.63 5.56 -13.50
C GLY A 213 -2.36 6.67 -12.50
N THR A 214 -2.98 6.62 -11.32
CA THR A 214 -2.74 7.60 -10.24
C THR A 214 -1.30 7.53 -9.74
N THR A 215 -0.79 6.32 -9.57
CA THR A 215 0.56 6.07 -9.06
C THR A 215 1.63 6.44 -10.09
N LEU A 216 1.44 6.02 -11.34
CA LEU A 216 2.34 6.39 -12.45
C LEU A 216 2.33 7.91 -12.67
N GLY A 217 1.16 8.55 -12.56
CA GLY A 217 1.05 10.01 -12.66
C GLY A 217 1.91 10.72 -11.62
N PHE A 218 2.00 10.23 -10.38
CA PHE A 218 2.93 10.81 -9.40
C PHE A 218 4.40 10.60 -9.79
N LEU A 219 4.74 9.41 -10.27
CA LEU A 219 6.10 9.04 -10.68
C LEU A 219 6.56 9.75 -11.96
N ALA A 220 5.66 10.41 -12.69
CA ALA A 220 5.96 11.09 -13.94
C ALA A 220 6.74 12.40 -13.79
N LEU A 221 7.04 12.86 -12.56
CA LEU A 221 7.88 14.05 -12.33
C LEU A 221 9.21 13.95 -13.11
N PRO A 222 9.62 14.99 -13.85
CA PRO A 222 9.09 16.36 -13.85
C PRO A 222 8.04 16.66 -14.95
N THR A 223 7.45 15.67 -15.62
CA THR A 223 6.55 15.86 -16.78
C THR A 223 5.18 16.42 -16.36
N PRO A 224 4.90 17.72 -16.53
CA PRO A 224 3.72 18.35 -15.91
C PRO A 224 2.40 17.80 -16.46
N GLU A 225 2.35 17.50 -17.76
CA GLU A 225 1.15 16.98 -18.44
C GLU A 225 0.70 15.60 -17.95
N ARG A 226 1.59 14.85 -17.28
CA ARG A 226 1.33 13.53 -16.73
C ARG A 226 1.27 13.54 -15.19
N PHE A 227 1.69 14.63 -14.56
CA PHE A 227 1.89 14.67 -13.12
C PHE A 227 0.57 14.65 -12.35
N ASN A 228 0.43 13.69 -11.43
CA ASN A 228 -0.68 13.58 -10.49
C ASN A 228 -0.17 13.65 -9.04
N PRO A 229 -0.54 14.68 -8.25
CA PRO A 229 -0.02 14.88 -6.90
C PRO A 229 -0.67 13.99 -5.82
N SER A 230 -1.54 13.04 -6.15
CA SER A 230 -2.23 12.19 -5.16
C SER A 230 -1.32 11.50 -4.14
N LEU A 231 -0.12 11.03 -4.54
CA LEU A 231 0.78 10.38 -3.58
C LEU A 231 1.33 11.35 -2.52
N LEU A 232 1.37 12.66 -2.78
CA LEU A 232 1.72 13.66 -1.76
C LEU A 232 0.72 13.64 -0.60
N MET A 233 -0.55 13.36 -0.87
CA MET A 233 -1.56 13.21 0.17
C MET A 233 -1.31 11.97 1.04
N VAL A 234 -0.76 10.89 0.47
CA VAL A 234 -0.31 9.72 1.25
C VAL A 234 0.88 10.07 2.14
N MET A 235 1.80 10.91 1.67
CA MET A 235 2.89 11.41 2.51
C MET A 235 2.34 12.30 3.65
N ALA A 236 1.47 13.25 3.35
CA ALA A 236 0.94 14.22 4.29
C ALA A 236 -0.04 13.63 5.32
N PHE A 237 -0.89 12.69 4.91
CA PHE A 237 -1.97 12.15 5.76
C PHE A 237 -1.83 10.66 6.08
N GLY A 238 -0.88 9.96 5.47
CA GLY A 238 -0.54 8.58 5.80
C GLY A 238 0.75 8.51 6.63
N LEU A 239 1.86 8.97 6.04
CA LEU A 239 3.18 8.92 6.67
C LEU A 239 3.31 9.88 7.86
N VAL A 240 2.97 11.16 7.71
CA VAL A 240 3.16 12.14 8.79
C VAL A 240 2.37 11.77 10.05
N PRO A 241 1.08 11.37 9.99
CA PRO A 241 0.37 10.90 11.18
C PRO A 241 0.98 9.65 11.81
N ASN A 242 1.47 8.69 11.01
CA ASN A 242 2.24 7.56 11.54
C ASN A 242 3.51 8.04 12.26
N PHE A 243 4.27 8.96 11.66
CA PHE A 243 5.47 9.52 12.27
C PHE A 243 5.16 10.20 13.60
N ILE A 244 4.08 10.98 13.68
CA ILE A 244 3.62 11.62 14.92
C ILE A 244 3.23 10.55 15.95
N GLU A 245 2.43 9.55 15.57
CA GLU A 245 1.98 8.52 16.50
C GLU A 245 3.16 7.70 17.07
N PHE A 246 4.13 7.31 16.22
CA PHE A 246 5.36 6.65 16.67
C PHE A 246 6.26 7.55 17.52
N SER A 247 6.31 8.85 17.23
CA SER A 247 7.09 9.81 18.02
C SER A 247 6.50 10.05 19.41
N VAL A 248 5.17 10.01 19.55
CA VAL A 248 4.45 10.27 20.80
C VAL A 248 4.32 9.02 21.65
N LYS A 249 3.93 7.87 21.04
CA LYS A 249 3.67 6.64 21.79
C LYS A 249 4.90 5.76 21.98
N GLY A 250 5.91 5.92 21.13
CA GLY A 250 7.06 5.01 21.08
C GLY A 250 6.64 3.57 20.80
N THR A 251 7.47 2.61 21.21
CA THR A 251 7.21 1.17 21.14
C THR A 251 7.62 0.45 22.42
N GLU A 252 7.69 1.18 23.55
CA GLU A 252 7.98 0.60 24.87
C GLU A 252 6.76 -0.12 25.46
N PRO A 253 5.52 0.45 25.42
CA PRO A 253 4.35 -0.27 25.90
C PRO A 253 4.02 -1.45 25.00
N ALA A 254 3.76 -2.62 25.59
CA ALA A 254 3.42 -3.83 24.85
C ALA A 254 2.22 -3.61 23.89
N PRO A 255 2.18 -4.30 22.74
CA PRO A 255 1.04 -4.22 21.83
C PRO A 255 -0.28 -4.65 22.49
N THR A 256 -1.40 -4.16 21.97
CA THR A 256 -2.72 -4.41 22.59
C THR A 256 -3.15 -5.89 22.58
N CYS A 257 -2.85 -6.63 21.51
CA CYS A 257 -3.32 -8.00 21.29
C CYS A 257 -2.24 -9.08 21.50
N VAL A 258 -0.96 -8.69 21.60
CA VAL A 258 0.19 -9.61 21.73
C VAL A 258 1.17 -9.13 22.80
N GLU A 259 1.96 -10.04 23.36
CA GLU A 259 2.85 -9.74 24.50
C GLU A 259 4.05 -8.85 24.15
N LYS A 260 4.51 -8.89 22.89
CA LYS A 260 5.70 -8.15 22.46
C LYS A 260 5.63 -7.77 20.99
N TYR A 261 6.30 -6.69 20.63
CA TYR A 261 6.51 -6.32 19.22
C TYR A 261 7.44 -7.32 18.52
N GLU A 262 7.09 -7.63 17.28
CA GLU A 262 7.94 -8.28 16.28
C GLU A 262 8.27 -7.28 15.14
N LEU A 263 8.57 -6.04 15.52
CA LEU A 263 9.02 -5.02 14.58
C LEU A 263 10.51 -5.22 14.23
N PRO A 264 10.95 -4.88 13.00
CA PRO A 264 12.37 -4.90 12.65
C PRO A 264 13.20 -4.07 13.62
N ARG A 265 14.19 -4.69 14.26
CA ARG A 265 15.09 -4.05 15.24
C ARG A 265 16.26 -3.31 14.59
N ASP A 266 16.74 -3.84 13.47
CA ASP A 266 17.76 -3.17 12.66
C ASP A 266 17.13 -2.03 11.85
N LEU A 267 17.47 -0.80 12.21
CA LEU A 267 16.94 0.42 11.59
C LEU A 267 17.96 1.13 10.71
N THR A 268 19.24 0.74 10.75
CA THR A 268 20.35 1.54 10.21
C THR A 268 21.20 0.78 9.20
N THR A 269 21.23 -0.55 9.22
CA THR A 269 22.12 -1.32 8.34
C THR A 269 21.67 -1.22 6.89
N ILE A 270 22.57 -0.73 6.03
CA ILE A 270 22.38 -0.65 4.58
C ILE A 270 23.20 -1.77 3.95
N THR A 271 22.54 -2.69 3.27
CA THR A 271 23.21 -3.80 2.57
C THR A 271 23.06 -3.64 1.06
N PRO A 272 23.99 -4.17 0.24
CA PRO A 272 23.81 -4.19 -1.22
C PRO A 272 22.51 -4.87 -1.64
N ARG A 273 22.12 -5.94 -0.92
CA ARG A 273 20.83 -6.64 -1.11
C ARG A 273 19.63 -5.71 -0.96
N LEU A 274 19.64 -4.81 0.03
CA LEU A 274 18.59 -3.81 0.23
C LEU A 274 18.50 -2.85 -0.97
N VAL A 275 19.63 -2.30 -1.40
CA VAL A 275 19.69 -1.30 -2.47
C VAL A 275 19.30 -1.93 -3.81
N ILE A 276 19.88 -3.08 -4.16
CA ILE A 276 19.56 -3.82 -5.38
C ILE A 276 18.07 -4.24 -5.39
N GLY A 277 17.58 -4.79 -4.28
CA GLY A 277 16.17 -5.16 -4.17
C GLY A 277 15.23 -3.96 -4.32
N SER A 278 15.57 -2.83 -3.70
CA SER A 278 14.81 -1.58 -3.82
C SER A 278 14.82 -1.06 -5.26
N ALA A 279 15.95 -1.14 -5.97
CA ALA A 279 16.03 -0.75 -7.37
C ALA A 279 15.16 -1.65 -8.26
N ILE A 280 15.22 -2.97 -8.09
CA ILE A 280 14.39 -3.93 -8.85
C ILE A 280 12.88 -3.68 -8.58
N PHE A 281 12.52 -3.44 -7.32
CA PHE A 281 11.16 -3.08 -6.95
C PHE A 281 10.73 -1.76 -7.61
N GLY A 282 11.59 -0.74 -7.58
CA GLY A 282 11.37 0.55 -8.23
C GLY A 282 11.13 0.40 -9.73
N LEU A 283 11.89 -0.45 -10.42
CA LEU A 283 11.71 -0.71 -11.84
C LEU A 283 10.33 -1.32 -12.13
N GLY A 284 9.96 -2.40 -11.43
CA GLY A 284 8.66 -3.05 -11.62
C GLY A 284 7.47 -2.14 -11.25
N TRP A 285 7.65 -1.32 -10.21
CA TRP A 285 6.67 -0.34 -9.79
C TRP A 285 6.54 0.81 -10.80
N GLY A 286 7.65 1.31 -11.36
CA GLY A 286 7.68 2.44 -12.30
C GLY A 286 7.12 2.12 -13.69
N ILE A 287 7.17 0.85 -14.13
CA ILE A 287 6.58 0.44 -15.42
C ILE A 287 5.09 0.12 -15.34
N SER A 288 4.55 -0.15 -14.15
CA SER A 288 3.18 -0.63 -13.98
C SER A 288 2.33 0.16 -13.01
N GLY A 289 2.91 0.99 -12.14
CA GLY A 289 2.18 1.67 -11.08
C GLY A 289 1.66 0.77 -9.97
N ILE A 290 1.86 -0.56 -10.04
CA ILE A 290 1.30 -1.51 -9.09
C ILE A 290 2.28 -1.83 -7.96
N CYS A 291 1.83 -1.59 -6.74
CA CYS A 291 2.42 -2.15 -5.52
C CYS A 291 1.66 -3.42 -5.08
N PRO A 292 2.20 -4.26 -4.19
CA PRO A 292 1.55 -5.51 -3.76
C PRO A 292 0.13 -5.36 -3.19
N GLY A 293 -0.14 -4.30 -2.43
CA GLY A 293 -1.50 -4.00 -1.95
C GLY A 293 -2.48 -3.79 -3.11
N PRO A 294 -2.28 -2.77 -3.97
CA PRO A 294 -3.04 -2.60 -5.21
C PRO A 294 -3.10 -3.84 -6.10
N GLY A 295 -2.02 -4.63 -6.20
CA GLY A 295 -1.98 -5.85 -6.99
C GLY A 295 -2.90 -6.96 -6.45
N LEU A 296 -3.02 -7.09 -5.13
CA LEU A 296 -4.01 -7.97 -4.49
C LEU A 296 -5.43 -7.53 -4.83
N LEU A 297 -5.71 -6.22 -4.74
CA LEU A 297 -7.01 -5.65 -5.11
C LEU A 297 -7.28 -5.80 -6.62
N GLY A 298 -6.23 -5.73 -7.44
CA GLY A 298 -6.29 -5.97 -8.87
C GLY A 298 -6.72 -7.38 -9.22
N ALA A 299 -6.39 -8.38 -8.42
CA ALA A 299 -6.94 -9.73 -8.60
C ALA A 299 -8.47 -9.79 -8.49
N PHE A 300 -9.09 -8.84 -7.77
CA PHE A 300 -10.54 -8.68 -7.69
C PHE A 300 -11.09 -7.77 -8.79
N PHE A 301 -10.48 -6.60 -9.05
CA PHE A 301 -11.02 -5.58 -9.96
C PHE A 301 -10.53 -5.67 -11.42
N ASN A 302 -9.34 -6.20 -11.67
CA ASN A 302 -8.69 -6.25 -13.00
C ASN A 302 -8.76 -7.65 -13.66
N GLY A 303 -9.60 -8.53 -13.11
CA GLY A 303 -9.85 -9.88 -13.64
C GLY A 303 -8.57 -10.68 -13.95
N LYS A 304 -8.46 -11.17 -15.19
CA LYS A 304 -7.35 -12.01 -15.65
C LYS A 304 -5.98 -11.34 -15.47
N ASN A 305 -5.86 -10.05 -15.79
CA ASN A 305 -4.58 -9.33 -15.68
C ASN A 305 -4.16 -9.18 -14.22
N GLY A 306 -5.10 -8.92 -13.32
CA GLY A 306 -4.84 -8.91 -11.88
C GLY A 306 -4.32 -10.24 -11.35
N LEU A 307 -4.92 -11.36 -11.78
CA LEU A 307 -4.47 -12.70 -11.40
C LEU A 307 -3.08 -13.04 -11.97
N ILE A 308 -2.79 -12.67 -13.22
CA ILE A 308 -1.45 -12.84 -13.82
C ILE A 308 -0.41 -12.04 -13.04
N TRP A 309 -0.72 -10.79 -12.70
CA TRP A 309 0.18 -9.94 -11.90
C TRP A 309 0.46 -10.61 -10.54
N LEU A 310 -0.59 -11.07 -9.85
CA LEU A 310 -0.45 -11.69 -8.53
C LEU A 310 0.37 -13.00 -8.60
N ALA A 311 0.11 -13.84 -9.61
CA ALA A 311 0.84 -15.09 -9.79
C ALA A 311 2.34 -14.85 -10.05
N THR A 312 2.67 -13.90 -10.94
CA THR A 312 4.06 -13.56 -11.24
C THR A 312 4.76 -12.85 -10.08
N PHE A 313 4.04 -12.03 -9.32
CA PHE A 313 4.51 -11.47 -8.06
C PHE A 313 4.89 -12.56 -7.05
N LEU A 314 4.03 -13.57 -6.85
CA LEU A 314 4.31 -14.68 -5.94
C LEU A 314 5.51 -15.51 -6.42
N ALA A 315 5.63 -15.76 -7.72
CA ALA A 315 6.77 -16.44 -8.31
C ALA A 315 8.08 -15.67 -8.10
N GLY A 316 8.08 -14.34 -8.34
CA GLY A 316 9.23 -13.49 -8.10
C GLY A 316 9.62 -13.43 -6.62
N TYR A 317 8.65 -13.32 -5.72
CA TYR A 317 8.91 -13.30 -4.28
C TYR A 317 9.48 -14.64 -3.78
N GLY A 318 8.96 -15.77 -4.30
CA GLY A 318 9.42 -17.11 -3.96
C GLY A 318 10.81 -17.43 -4.50
N THR A 319 11.11 -17.09 -5.75
CA THR A 319 12.45 -17.32 -6.34
C THR A 319 13.55 -16.59 -5.56
N ALA A 320 13.34 -15.31 -5.21
CA ALA A 320 14.27 -14.56 -4.36
C ALA A 320 14.42 -15.10 -2.93
N SER A 321 13.56 -16.02 -2.49
CA SER A 321 13.71 -16.70 -1.19
C SER A 321 14.72 -17.85 -1.21
N HIS A 322 15.04 -18.39 -2.39
CA HIS A 322 16.00 -19.49 -2.58
C HIS A 322 17.38 -19.03 -3.07
N CYS A 323 17.50 -17.82 -3.61
CA CYS A 323 18.76 -17.31 -4.13
C CYS A 323 19.76 -16.81 -3.07
N LEU A 324 19.41 -16.90 -1.78
CA LEU A 324 20.14 -16.31 -0.65
C LEU A 324 19.99 -17.17 0.61
#